data_AF-A0A927B0J8-F1
#
_entry.id   AF-A0A927B0J8-F1
#
_cell.length_a   1.000
_cell.length_b   1.000
_cell.length_c   1.000
_cell.angle_alpha   90.00
_cell.angle_beta   90.00
_cell.angle_gamma   90.00
#
_symmetry.space_group_name_H-M   'P 1'
#
loop_
_entity.id
_entity.type
_entity.pdbx_description
1 polymer ?
#
loop_
_entity_poly.entity_id
_entity_poly.type
_entity_poly.pdbx_seq_one_letter_code
_entity_poly.pdbx_strand_id
1 'polypeptide(L)'
;MKISLLILPMMVAGCLVTSTNLQAQSGFKLNVAAGFAKFQKASKFSSSDQPKGGLVYSIEPQFGLGSNLDIGLRFEQAFIKRPEILDEVLLYQSQSQSILSGVLTLTYRIGTSSTVQPYIGVGAGAYYTAKSDQTFYDTMNSFYEYPLPATAKIGGLGRVGLALGPITLEGAYNLVSNTSITNTVARKMLVGQNSYFSLKAGYTFGRSSR
;
A
#
# COMPACT_ATOMS: atom_id res chain seq x y z
N MET A 1 -9.82 4.38 -34.03
CA MET A 1 -10.63 4.52 -32.79
C MET A 1 -10.03 5.65 -31.98
N LYS A 2 -10.73 6.78 -31.85
CA LYS A 2 -10.25 7.99 -31.17
C LYS A 2 -10.30 7.77 -29.66
N ILE A 3 -9.15 7.84 -28.99
CA ILE A 3 -9.06 7.85 -27.52
C ILE A 3 -9.28 9.31 -27.10
N SER A 4 -10.51 9.61 -26.68
CA SER A 4 -10.84 10.89 -26.06
C SER A 4 -10.32 10.90 -24.62
N LEU A 5 -9.39 11.82 -24.43
CA LEU A 5 -8.84 12.32 -23.17
C LEU A 5 -9.98 12.74 -22.21
N LEU A 6 -10.06 12.12 -21.03
CA LEU A 6 -10.93 12.60 -19.94
C LEU A 6 -10.04 13.05 -18.78
N ILE A 7 -9.69 14.33 -18.79
CA ILE A 7 -9.06 15.02 -17.66
C ILE A 7 -10.19 15.36 -16.67
N LEU A 8 -10.16 14.74 -15.50
CA LEU A 8 -11.07 15.05 -14.40
C LEU A 8 -10.53 16.29 -13.65
N PRO A 9 -11.30 17.38 -13.50
CA PRO A 9 -10.88 18.49 -12.67
C PRO A 9 -11.02 18.09 -11.19
N MET A 10 -9.88 17.90 -10.53
CA MET A 10 -9.77 17.71 -9.09
C MET A 10 -10.17 19.02 -8.39
N MET A 11 -11.42 19.08 -7.93
CA MET A 11 -11.96 20.22 -7.19
C MET A 11 -11.24 20.33 -5.84
N VAL A 12 -10.34 21.31 -5.74
CA VAL A 12 -9.71 21.74 -4.50
C VAL A 12 -10.78 22.45 -3.65
N ALA A 13 -11.38 21.73 -2.71
CA ALA A 13 -12.19 22.34 -1.67
C ALA A 13 -11.25 22.98 -0.63
N GLY A 14 -11.03 24.29 -0.78
CA GLY A 14 -10.35 25.10 0.21
C GLY A 14 -11.20 25.20 1.48
N CYS A 15 -10.75 24.54 2.55
CA CYS A 15 -11.25 24.79 3.89
C CYS A 15 -10.24 25.70 4.60
N LEU A 16 -10.51 27.00 4.59
CA LEU A 16 -9.82 27.97 5.42
C LEU A 16 -10.25 27.70 6.88
N VAL A 17 -9.37 27.15 7.70
CA VAL A 17 -9.57 27.06 9.15
C VAL A 17 -8.60 28.00 9.84
N THR A 18 -9.09 29.21 10.15
CA THR A 18 -8.42 30.11 11.10
C THR A 18 -8.88 29.75 12.51
N SER A 19 -8.01 29.12 13.30
CA SER A 19 -8.21 29.03 14.75
C SER A 19 -6.88 29.21 15.47
N THR A 20 -6.63 30.45 15.87
CA THR A 20 -5.65 30.82 16.88
C THR A 20 -6.21 30.45 18.25
N ASN A 21 -5.65 29.42 18.89
CA ASN A 21 -5.47 29.34 20.35
C ASN A 21 -4.48 28.22 20.68
N LEU A 22 -3.42 28.62 21.37
CA LEU A 22 -2.19 27.89 21.59
C LEU A 22 -2.21 27.26 22.99
N GLN A 23 -2.54 25.97 23.09
CA GLN A 23 -2.06 25.03 24.12
C GLN A 23 -2.64 23.64 23.81
N ALA A 24 -1.76 22.64 23.61
CA ALA A 24 -2.06 21.23 23.30
C ALA A 24 -2.72 20.92 21.92
N GLN A 25 -2.36 21.65 20.85
CA GLN A 25 -3.09 21.55 19.57
C GLN A 25 -2.83 20.25 18.78
N SER A 26 -3.61 19.23 19.12
CA SER A 26 -4.34 18.34 18.23
C SER A 26 -4.75 19.07 16.94
N GLY A 27 -3.86 19.10 15.95
CA GLY A 27 -4.05 19.79 14.68
C GLY A 27 -4.27 18.80 13.54
N PHE A 28 -5.08 19.19 12.57
CA PHE A 28 -5.18 18.51 11.28
C PHE A 28 -3.85 18.60 10.54
N LYS A 29 -3.38 17.46 10.03
CA LYS A 29 -2.15 17.33 9.25
C LYS A 29 -2.48 16.55 7.97
N LEU A 30 -1.75 16.81 6.90
CA LEU A 30 -1.87 16.03 5.67
C LEU A 30 -0.49 15.53 5.29
N ASN A 31 -0.29 14.21 5.32
CA ASN A 31 0.94 13.60 4.81
C ASN A 31 0.74 13.17 3.35
N VAL A 32 1.69 13.53 2.50
CA VAL A 32 1.78 13.05 1.12
C VAL A 32 3.13 12.37 0.97
N ALA A 33 3.14 11.12 0.51
CA ALA A 33 4.36 10.34 0.40
C ALA A 33 4.41 9.56 -0.91
N ALA A 34 5.63 9.33 -1.40
CA ALA A 34 5.90 8.50 -2.56
C ALA A 34 7.17 7.69 -2.34
N GLY A 35 7.30 6.59 -3.06
CA GLY A 35 8.49 5.74 -2.98
C GLY A 35 8.33 4.43 -3.71
N PHE A 36 8.89 3.37 -3.13
CA PHE A 36 9.02 2.07 -3.76
C PHE A 36 8.31 0.99 -2.95
N ALA A 37 7.57 0.12 -3.62
CA ALA A 37 6.93 -1.05 -3.03
C ALA A 37 7.41 -2.34 -3.69
N LYS A 38 7.47 -3.41 -2.90
CA LYS A 38 7.94 -4.73 -3.31
C LYS A 38 7.20 -5.81 -2.53
N PHE A 39 6.82 -6.89 -3.22
CA PHE A 39 6.31 -8.09 -2.54
C PHE A 39 7.41 -8.81 -1.76
N GLN A 40 7.02 -9.42 -0.65
CA GLN A 40 7.96 -10.23 0.13
C GLN A 40 8.47 -11.40 -0.72
N LYS A 41 9.75 -11.73 -0.56
CA LYS A 41 10.35 -12.88 -1.23
C LYS A 41 9.63 -14.15 -0.76
N ALA A 42 9.02 -14.87 -1.69
CA ALA A 42 8.68 -16.27 -1.46
C ALA A 42 10.01 -17.04 -1.31
N SER A 43 10.31 -17.52 -0.11
CA SER A 43 11.59 -18.16 0.27
C SER A 43 11.99 -19.35 -0.60
N LYS A 44 11.03 -19.91 -1.36
CA LYS A 44 11.21 -21.06 -2.26
C LYS A 44 11.76 -20.72 -3.65
N PHE A 45 11.88 -19.44 -4.03
CA PHE A 45 12.25 -19.03 -5.40
C PHE A 45 13.64 -18.38 -5.51
N SER A 46 14.33 -18.69 -6.61
CA SER A 46 15.68 -18.20 -6.93
C SER A 46 15.69 -16.68 -7.16
N SER A 47 16.86 -16.05 -7.01
CA SER A 47 17.02 -14.60 -7.07
C SER A 47 16.63 -13.97 -8.42
N SER A 48 16.60 -14.77 -9.50
CA SER A 48 16.19 -14.35 -10.85
C SER A 48 14.68 -14.16 -11.01
N ASP A 49 13.86 -14.85 -10.20
CA ASP A 49 12.41 -14.88 -10.38
C ASP A 49 11.68 -13.86 -9.48
N GLN A 50 12.42 -12.97 -8.81
CA GLN A 50 11.83 -12.10 -7.81
C GLN A 50 10.73 -11.19 -8.39
N PRO A 51 9.61 -11.00 -7.65
CA PRO A 51 8.60 -10.02 -8.02
C PRO A 51 9.26 -8.63 -8.11
N LYS A 52 9.17 -8.03 -9.30
CA LYS A 52 9.69 -6.68 -9.54
C LYS A 52 8.90 -5.70 -8.69
N GLY A 53 9.61 -4.91 -7.90
CA GLY A 53 8.98 -3.80 -7.19
C GLY A 53 8.62 -2.65 -8.15
N GLY A 54 7.93 -1.66 -7.63
CA GLY A 54 7.39 -0.56 -8.41
C GLY A 54 7.06 0.66 -7.57
N LEU A 55 6.45 1.66 -8.21
CA LEU A 55 6.14 2.95 -7.58
C LEU A 55 4.97 2.81 -6.61
N VAL A 56 5.03 3.49 -5.47
CA VAL A 56 3.90 3.63 -4.55
C VAL A 56 3.75 5.08 -4.13
N TYR A 57 2.53 5.54 -3.96
CA TYR A 57 2.24 6.84 -3.36
C TYR A 57 1.05 6.74 -2.41
N SER A 58 1.03 7.64 -1.43
CA SER A 58 -0.03 7.71 -0.44
C SER A 58 -0.36 9.14 -0.04
N ILE A 59 -1.62 9.37 0.28
CA ILE A 59 -2.12 10.56 0.96
C ILE A 59 -2.75 10.14 2.28
N GLU A 60 -2.45 10.86 3.34
CA GLU A 60 -2.90 10.52 4.69
C GLU A 60 -3.27 11.80 5.46
N PRO A 61 -4.55 12.21 5.44
CA PRO A 61 -5.09 13.10 6.46
C PRO A 61 -4.90 12.46 7.85
N GLN A 62 -4.39 13.26 8.78
CA GLN A 62 -4.06 12.88 10.15
C GLN A 62 -4.62 13.91 11.12
N PHE A 63 -4.94 13.45 12.32
CA PHE A 63 -5.39 14.27 13.43
C PHE A 63 -4.61 13.86 14.69
N GLY A 64 -3.99 14.82 15.36
CA GLY A 64 -3.28 14.53 16.62
C GLY A 64 -4.28 14.24 17.73
N LEU A 65 -4.17 13.12 18.43
CA LEU A 65 -4.97 12.82 19.64
C LEU A 65 -4.23 13.19 20.93
N GLY A 66 -2.94 13.49 20.83
CA GLY A 66 -2.12 13.93 21.96
C GLY A 66 -0.75 14.43 21.49
N SER A 67 0.21 14.54 22.41
CA SER A 67 1.56 15.01 22.10
C SER A 67 2.34 14.05 21.20
N ASN A 68 2.03 12.76 21.27
CA ASN A 68 2.80 11.69 20.63
C ASN A 68 1.92 10.74 19.80
N LEU A 69 0.61 10.93 19.77
CA LEU A 69 -0.33 10.04 19.11
C LEU A 69 -1.07 10.79 17.99
N ASP A 70 -1.03 10.24 16.78
CA ASP A 70 -1.80 10.70 15.64
C ASP A 70 -2.71 9.56 15.15
N ILE A 71 -3.96 9.87 14.83
CA ILE A 71 -4.87 9.00 14.08
C ILE A 71 -4.95 9.50 12.64
N GLY A 72 -5.00 8.62 11.65
CA GLY A 72 -5.05 9.02 10.26
C GLY A 72 -5.88 8.10 9.39
N LEU A 73 -6.20 8.57 8.19
CA LEU A 73 -6.85 7.78 7.15
C LEU A 73 -5.96 7.80 5.91
N ARG A 74 -5.29 6.68 5.64
CA ARG A 74 -4.31 6.55 4.57
C ARG A 74 -4.97 5.96 3.32
N PHE A 75 -4.87 6.68 2.22
CA PHE A 75 -5.14 6.17 0.89
C PHE A 75 -3.82 5.93 0.18
N GLU A 76 -3.57 4.70 -0.25
CA GLU A 76 -2.31 4.31 -0.90
C GLU A 76 -2.58 3.55 -2.19
N GLN A 77 -1.82 3.89 -3.23
CA GLN A 77 -1.85 3.25 -4.52
C GLN A 77 -0.44 2.74 -4.85
N ALA A 78 -0.29 1.42 -4.91
CA ALA A 78 0.95 0.74 -5.24
C ALA A 78 0.88 0.18 -6.66
N PHE A 79 1.78 0.62 -7.54
CA PHE A 79 1.98 0.11 -8.89
C PHE A 79 3.00 -1.03 -8.89
N ILE A 80 2.57 -2.21 -8.43
CA ILE A 80 3.42 -3.38 -8.27
C ILE A 80 2.77 -4.58 -8.95
N LYS A 81 3.61 -5.44 -9.55
CA LYS A 81 3.13 -6.69 -10.16
C LYS A 81 3.00 -7.76 -9.09
N ARG A 82 1.77 -8.21 -8.84
CA ARG A 82 1.50 -9.27 -7.88
C ARG A 82 2.22 -10.58 -8.27
N PRO A 83 2.92 -11.26 -7.36
CA PRO A 83 3.40 -12.61 -7.63
C PRO A 83 2.22 -13.59 -7.58
N GLU A 84 2.13 -14.44 -8.60
CA GLU A 84 1.11 -15.48 -8.72
C GLU A 84 1.83 -16.82 -8.75
N ILE A 85 1.59 -17.64 -7.73
CA ILE A 85 2.28 -18.91 -7.53
C ILE A 85 1.34 -20.04 -7.91
N LEU A 86 1.68 -20.79 -8.95
CA LEU A 86 0.96 -22.00 -9.34
C LEU A 86 1.58 -23.21 -8.63
N ASP A 87 0.74 -23.91 -7.84
CA ASP A 87 1.06 -25.18 -7.19
C ASP A 87 2.33 -25.14 -6.32
N GLU A 88 2.64 -23.98 -5.73
CA GLU A 88 3.83 -23.71 -4.93
C GLU A 88 5.19 -23.86 -5.64
N VAL A 89 5.20 -24.16 -6.95
CA VAL A 89 6.42 -24.51 -7.71
C VAL A 89 6.74 -23.49 -8.80
N LEU A 90 5.73 -22.85 -9.40
CA LEU A 90 5.95 -21.93 -10.52
C LEU A 90 5.51 -20.51 -10.14
N LEU A 91 6.42 -19.54 -10.31
CA LEU A 91 6.17 -18.13 -10.02
C LEU A 91 5.94 -17.35 -11.31
N TYR A 92 4.79 -16.69 -11.38
CA TYR A 92 4.39 -15.83 -12.49
C TYR A 92 4.22 -14.40 -12.00
N GLN A 93 4.47 -13.46 -12.91
CA GLN A 93 4.13 -12.06 -12.68
C GLN A 93 2.68 -11.84 -13.13
N SER A 94 1.87 -11.32 -12.22
CA SER A 94 0.49 -10.94 -12.48
C SER A 94 0.39 -9.90 -13.60
N GLN A 95 -0.69 -9.99 -14.38
CA GLN A 95 -1.11 -8.91 -15.27
C GLN A 95 -1.73 -7.74 -14.49
N SER A 96 -2.15 -7.96 -13.24
CA SER A 96 -2.59 -6.92 -12.32
C SER A 96 -1.39 -6.14 -11.79
N GLN A 97 -1.33 -4.85 -12.13
CA GLN A 97 -0.19 -3.97 -11.84
C GLN A 97 -0.47 -2.98 -10.71
N SER A 98 -1.57 -3.15 -9.96
CA SER A 98 -2.09 -2.10 -9.09
C SER A 98 -2.82 -2.66 -7.87
N ILE A 99 -2.44 -2.17 -6.69
CA ILE A 99 -3.15 -2.37 -5.42
C ILE A 99 -3.53 -1.01 -4.85
N LEU A 100 -4.82 -0.79 -4.66
CA LEU A 100 -5.38 0.38 -4.00
C LEU A 100 -5.76 0.03 -2.56
N SER A 101 -5.51 0.92 -1.60
CA SER A 101 -5.89 0.68 -0.21
C SER A 101 -6.44 1.93 0.48
N GLY A 102 -7.35 1.70 1.42
CA GLY A 102 -7.88 2.69 2.35
C GLY A 102 -7.77 2.13 3.78
N VAL A 103 -6.91 2.73 4.59
CA VAL A 103 -6.48 2.18 5.89
C VAL A 103 -6.60 3.24 6.98
N LEU A 104 -7.28 2.90 8.07
CA LEU A 104 -7.24 3.70 9.29
C LEU A 104 -5.91 3.42 10.00
N THR A 105 -5.19 4.47 10.38
CA THR A 105 -3.85 4.40 10.96
C THR A 105 -3.82 5.00 12.36
N LEU A 106 -2.98 4.42 13.21
CA LEU A 106 -2.57 4.98 14.49
C LEU A 106 -1.04 5.07 14.48
N THR A 107 -0.50 6.23 14.81
CA THR A 107 0.93 6.52 14.81
C THR A 107 1.36 7.03 16.16
N TYR A 108 2.32 6.36 16.78
CA TYR A 108 2.94 6.75 18.03
C TYR A 108 4.38 7.21 17.78
N ARG A 109 4.70 8.42 18.23
CA ARG A 109 6.03 9.02 18.11
C ARG A 109 6.85 8.76 19.36
N ILE A 110 8.03 8.19 19.17
CA ILE A 110 8.94 7.78 20.23
C ILE A 110 9.90 8.93 20.54
N GLY A 111 9.93 9.34 21.80
CA GLY A 111 10.86 10.34 22.31
C GLY A 111 10.36 11.79 22.20
N THR A 112 11.16 12.69 22.76
CA THR A 112 10.87 14.13 22.89
C THR A 112 11.77 15.02 22.03
N SER A 113 12.70 14.44 21.27
CA SER A 113 13.61 15.20 20.41
C SER A 113 12.82 15.98 19.34
N SER A 114 13.14 17.26 19.18
CA SER A 114 12.50 18.15 18.20
C SER A 114 13.00 17.89 16.77
N THR A 115 14.26 17.46 16.63
CA THR A 115 14.93 17.33 15.32
C THR A 115 14.61 16.03 14.60
N VAL A 116 14.66 14.89 15.31
CA VAL A 116 14.42 13.55 14.75
C VAL A 116 13.41 12.85 15.63
N GLN A 117 12.24 12.54 15.05
CA GLN A 117 11.15 11.87 15.74
C GLN A 117 10.89 10.50 15.12
N PRO A 118 11.50 9.44 15.66
CA PRO A 118 11.11 8.08 15.32
C PRO A 118 9.64 7.86 15.63
N TYR A 119 8.97 7.06 14.82
CA TYR A 119 7.60 6.66 15.08
C TYR A 119 7.37 5.21 14.69
N ILE A 120 6.39 4.62 15.36
CA ILE A 120 5.80 3.34 15.01
C ILE A 120 4.33 3.56 14.74
N GLY A 121 3.75 2.74 13.88
CA GLY A 121 2.34 2.83 13.61
C GLY A 121 1.76 1.50 13.19
N VAL A 122 0.46 1.40 13.39
CA VAL A 122 -0.36 0.27 12.98
C VAL A 122 -1.57 0.78 12.25
N GLY A 123 -2.20 -0.07 11.45
CA GLY A 123 -3.44 0.26 10.79
C GLY A 123 -4.22 -0.97 10.36
N ALA A 124 -5.49 -0.74 10.04
CA ALA A 124 -6.38 -1.75 9.51
C ALA A 124 -7.30 -1.13 8.47
N GLY A 125 -7.62 -1.88 7.42
CA GLY A 125 -8.47 -1.36 6.36
C GLY A 125 -8.66 -2.32 5.21
N ALA A 126 -9.11 -1.76 4.09
CA ALA A 126 -9.43 -2.51 2.89
C ALA A 126 -8.34 -2.32 1.83
N TYR A 127 -8.03 -3.41 1.15
CA TYR A 127 -7.08 -3.51 0.05
C TYR A 127 -7.80 -4.09 -1.15
N TYR A 128 -7.82 -3.32 -2.24
CA TYR A 128 -8.38 -3.72 -3.51
C TYR A 128 -7.26 -4.08 -4.47
N THR A 129 -7.30 -5.30 -4.98
CA THR A 129 -6.39 -5.80 -6.01
C THR A 129 -7.16 -6.02 -7.29
N ALA A 130 -6.68 -5.45 -8.41
CA ALA A 130 -7.32 -5.61 -9.71
C ALA A 130 -7.21 -7.07 -10.22
N LYS A 131 -8.09 -7.43 -11.17
CA LYS A 131 -8.13 -8.77 -11.78
C LYS A 131 -6.82 -9.10 -12.51
N SER A 132 -6.51 -10.38 -12.60
CA SER A 132 -5.39 -10.91 -13.39
C SER A 132 -5.85 -12.18 -14.09
N ASP A 133 -5.69 -12.22 -15.41
CA ASP A 133 -6.08 -13.36 -16.22
C ASP A 133 -4.78 -14.07 -16.63
N GLN A 134 -4.54 -15.29 -16.13
CA GLN A 134 -3.37 -16.10 -16.49
C GLN A 134 -3.79 -17.28 -17.35
N THR A 135 -3.00 -17.57 -18.37
CA THR A 135 -3.21 -18.68 -19.29
C THR A 135 -2.03 -19.65 -19.23
N PHE A 136 -2.33 -20.94 -19.21
CA PHE A 136 -1.34 -22.02 -19.11
C PHE A 136 -1.55 -23.03 -20.22
N TYR A 137 -0.43 -23.55 -20.74
CA TYR A 137 -0.38 -24.69 -21.63
C TYR A 137 0.24 -25.86 -20.88
N ASP A 138 -0.42 -27.01 -20.89
CA ASP A 138 0.19 -28.25 -20.43
C ASP A 138 1.05 -28.89 -21.54
N THR A 139 1.87 -29.87 -21.17
CA THR A 139 2.75 -30.67 -22.04
C THR A 139 2.02 -31.31 -23.22
N MET A 140 0.70 -31.53 -23.12
CA MET A 140 -0.17 -32.00 -24.21
C MET A 140 -0.86 -30.87 -25.00
N ASN A 141 -0.37 -29.64 -24.89
CA ASN A 141 -0.89 -28.43 -25.54
C ASN A 141 -2.36 -28.10 -25.17
N SER A 142 -2.84 -28.60 -24.03
CA SER A 142 -4.15 -28.27 -23.48
C SER A 142 -4.13 -26.91 -22.78
N PHE A 143 -5.15 -26.10 -23.02
CA PHE A 143 -5.25 -24.72 -22.55
C PHE A 143 -6.07 -24.62 -21.26
N TYR A 144 -5.51 -23.96 -20.24
CA TYR A 144 -6.18 -23.73 -18.96
C TYR A 144 -6.11 -22.25 -18.57
N GLU A 145 -7.28 -21.67 -18.30
CA GLU A 145 -7.40 -20.32 -17.75
C GLU A 145 -7.49 -20.35 -16.23
N TYR A 146 -6.83 -19.39 -15.59
CA TYR A 146 -6.92 -19.13 -14.16
C TYR A 146 -7.21 -17.63 -13.98
N PRO A 147 -8.49 -17.22 -14.10
CA PRO A 147 -8.87 -15.84 -13.91
C PRO A 147 -8.87 -15.53 -12.42
N LEU A 148 -7.85 -14.82 -11.91
CA LEU A 148 -7.85 -14.27 -10.56
C LEU A 148 -8.74 -13.02 -10.53
N PRO A 149 -9.92 -13.07 -9.88
CA PRO A 149 -10.86 -11.97 -9.88
C PRO A 149 -10.28 -10.77 -9.15
N ALA A 150 -10.83 -9.60 -9.45
CA ALA A 150 -10.65 -8.44 -8.60
C ALA A 150 -11.19 -8.75 -7.21
N THR A 151 -10.40 -8.45 -6.17
CA THR A 151 -10.78 -8.78 -4.79
C THR A 151 -10.55 -7.59 -3.88
N ALA A 152 -11.53 -7.35 -3.00
CA ALA A 152 -11.37 -6.51 -1.83
C ALA A 152 -11.09 -7.42 -0.63
N LYS A 153 -9.96 -7.20 0.05
CA LYS A 153 -9.56 -7.95 1.24
C LYS A 153 -9.32 -6.99 2.39
N ILE A 154 -9.71 -7.41 3.59
CA ILE A 154 -9.33 -6.71 4.81
C ILE A 154 -7.89 -7.08 5.15
N GLY A 155 -7.11 -6.09 5.54
CA GLY A 155 -5.70 -6.24 5.85
C GLY A 155 -5.26 -5.33 6.98
N GLY A 156 -4.07 -5.63 7.48
CA GLY A 156 -3.38 -4.84 8.49
C GLY A 156 -2.19 -4.10 7.89
N LEU A 157 -1.75 -3.08 8.60
CA LEU A 157 -0.54 -2.32 8.31
C LEU A 157 0.31 -2.29 9.58
N GLY A 158 1.59 -2.62 9.45
CA GLY A 158 2.61 -2.26 10.44
C GLY A 158 3.61 -1.31 9.78
N ARG A 159 3.98 -0.23 10.47
CA ARG A 159 4.93 0.74 9.95
C ARG A 159 5.87 1.29 11.01
N VAL A 160 7.04 1.69 10.54
CA VAL A 160 8.05 2.41 11.32
C VAL A 160 8.60 3.53 10.46
N GLY A 161 9.03 4.62 11.09
CA GLY A 161 9.58 5.72 10.33
C GLY A 161 10.29 6.75 11.17
N LEU A 162 10.84 7.76 10.49
CA LEU A 162 11.51 8.91 11.06
C LEU A 162 10.83 10.16 10.52
N ALA A 163 10.46 11.08 11.40
CA ALA A 163 10.01 12.41 11.03
C ALA A 163 11.11 13.45 11.34
N LEU A 164 11.52 14.20 10.32
CA LEU A 164 12.50 15.28 10.34
C LEU A 164 11.76 16.57 10.01
N GLY A 165 11.16 17.21 11.02
CA GLY A 165 10.25 18.33 10.81
C GLY A 165 9.04 17.94 9.94
N PRO A 166 8.84 18.55 8.75
CA PRO A 166 7.77 18.18 7.83
C PRO A 166 8.09 16.93 7.00
N ILE A 167 9.36 16.54 6.88
CA ILE A 167 9.78 15.40 6.05
C ILE A 167 9.61 14.10 6.86
N THR A 168 9.11 13.05 6.21
CA THR A 168 8.94 11.73 6.81
C THR A 168 9.59 10.67 5.95
N LEU A 169 10.32 9.74 6.55
CA LEU A 169 10.79 8.51 5.94
C LEU A 169 10.08 7.33 6.59
N GLU A 170 9.40 6.50 5.80
CA GLU A 170 8.51 5.44 6.28
C GLU A 170 8.87 4.10 5.64
N GLY A 171 9.06 3.07 6.46
CA GLY A 171 8.99 1.68 6.06
C GLY A 171 7.66 1.07 6.54
N ALA A 172 6.89 0.48 5.63
CA ALA A 172 5.56 -0.03 5.93
C ALA A 172 5.37 -1.43 5.32
N TYR A 173 4.87 -2.36 6.13
CA TYR A 173 4.50 -3.71 5.72
C TYR A 173 2.97 -3.84 5.74
N ASN A 174 2.39 -4.10 4.57
CA ASN A 174 0.97 -4.30 4.37
C ASN A 174 0.66 -5.80 4.40
N LEU A 175 -0.05 -6.24 5.44
CA LEU A 175 -0.50 -7.61 5.65
C LEU A 175 -1.88 -7.78 5.02
N VAL A 176 -1.93 -8.43 3.87
CA VAL A 176 -3.16 -8.66 3.11
C VAL A 176 -3.30 -10.14 2.81
N SER A 177 -4.45 -10.72 3.12
CA SER A 177 -4.74 -12.12 2.84
C SER A 177 -4.58 -12.43 1.35
N ASN A 178 -4.03 -13.61 1.05
CA ASN A 178 -3.83 -14.06 -0.33
C ASN A 178 -5.17 -14.33 -1.04
N THR A 179 -5.14 -14.28 -2.37
CA THR A 179 -6.25 -14.68 -3.22
C THR A 179 -5.89 -15.98 -3.90
N SER A 180 -6.68 -17.04 -3.73
CA SER A 180 -6.43 -18.34 -4.34
C SER A 180 -7.61 -18.81 -5.20
N ILE A 181 -7.28 -19.50 -6.28
CA ILE A 181 -8.24 -20.22 -7.14
C ILE A 181 -7.70 -21.60 -7.42
N THR A 182 -8.57 -22.61 -7.28
CA THR A 182 -8.29 -23.98 -7.66
C THR A 182 -9.02 -24.29 -8.95
N ASN A 183 -8.28 -24.68 -9.99
CA ASN A 183 -8.89 -25.18 -11.22
C ASN A 183 -9.30 -26.64 -10.99
N THR A 184 -10.59 -26.93 -11.11
CA THR A 184 -11.16 -28.26 -10.86
C THR A 184 -10.73 -29.31 -11.89
N VAL A 185 -10.37 -28.89 -13.10
CA VAL A 185 -9.92 -29.78 -14.19
C VAL A 185 -8.44 -30.13 -14.02
N ALA A 186 -7.58 -29.12 -13.83
CA ALA A 186 -6.15 -29.32 -13.67
C ALA A 186 -5.72 -29.73 -12.25
N ARG A 187 -6.63 -29.63 -11.27
CA ARG A 187 -6.39 -29.84 -9.82
C ARG A 187 -5.22 -29.04 -9.25
N LYS A 188 -4.87 -27.92 -9.88
CA LYS A 188 -3.80 -27.01 -9.44
C LYS A 188 -4.40 -25.75 -8.81
N MET A 189 -3.72 -25.24 -7.79
CA MET A 189 -4.09 -24.02 -7.09
C MET A 189 -3.15 -22.87 -7.52
N LEU A 190 -3.74 -21.77 -7.97
CA LEU A 190 -3.05 -20.51 -8.22
C LEU A 190 -3.26 -19.58 -7.03
N VAL A 191 -2.17 -19.09 -6.43
CA VAL A 191 -2.20 -18.19 -5.27
C VAL A 191 -1.55 -16.86 -5.63
N GLY A 192 -2.33 -15.78 -5.63
CA GLY A 192 -1.85 -14.40 -5.69
C GLY A 192 -1.52 -13.88 -4.29
N GLN A 193 -0.24 -13.55 -4.04
CA GLN A 193 0.17 -13.00 -2.74
C GLN A 193 -0.10 -11.49 -2.71
N ASN A 194 -0.91 -11.01 -1.77
CA ASN A 194 -1.31 -9.60 -1.74
C ASN A 194 -0.49 -8.77 -0.74
N SER A 195 0.31 -9.39 0.13
CA SER A 195 1.11 -8.68 1.15
C SER A 195 2.38 -8.09 0.55
N TYR A 196 2.69 -6.84 0.86
CA TYR A 196 3.85 -6.13 0.29
C TYR A 196 4.50 -5.18 1.30
N PHE A 197 5.79 -4.96 1.11
CA PHE A 197 6.56 -3.96 1.81
C PHE A 197 6.67 -2.68 0.96
N SER A 198 6.71 -1.54 1.61
CA SER A 198 6.89 -0.23 0.99
C SER A 198 7.89 0.60 1.77
N LEU A 199 8.69 1.37 1.04
CA LEU A 199 9.60 2.39 1.55
C LEU A 199 9.21 3.71 0.89
N LYS A 200 8.86 4.72 1.69
CA LYS A 200 8.34 6.00 1.19
C LYS A 200 9.04 7.16 1.87
N ALA A 201 9.24 8.23 1.11
CA ALA A 201 9.54 9.54 1.63
C ALA A 201 8.31 10.44 1.45
N GLY A 202 8.04 11.30 2.42
CA GLY A 202 6.85 12.13 2.40
C GLY A 202 7.05 13.49 3.05
N TYR A 203 6.03 14.33 2.86
CA TYR A 203 5.93 15.67 3.38
C TYR A 203 4.60 15.85 4.12
N THR A 204 4.66 16.40 5.33
CA THR A 204 3.51 16.62 6.19
C THR A 204 3.16 18.10 6.29
N PHE A 205 2.01 18.47 5.72
CA PHE A 205 1.42 19.80 5.84
C PHE A 205 0.67 19.94 7.17
N GLY A 206 0.54 21.18 7.66
CA GLY A 206 -0.20 21.50 8.90
C GLY A 206 0.55 21.16 10.19
N ARG A 207 1.83 20.78 10.07
CA ARG A 207 2.67 20.48 11.23
C ARG A 207 3.32 21.77 11.76
N SER A 208 2.95 22.16 12.98
CA SER A 208 3.65 23.23 13.70
C SER A 208 5.08 22.77 14.02
N SER A 209 6.07 23.52 13.53
CA SER A 209 7.47 23.40 13.96
C SER A 209 7.53 23.81 15.43
N ARG A 210 7.83 22.85 16.31
CA ARG A 210 8.22 23.15 17.69
C ARG A 210 9.71 23.42 17.76
#